data_AF-A0A539EH26-F1
#
_entry.id   AF-A0A539EH26-F1
#
_cell.length_a   1.000
_cell.length_b   1.000
_cell.length_c   1.000
_cell.angle_alpha   90.00
_cell.angle_beta   90.00
_cell.angle_gamma   90.00
#
_symmetry.space_group_name_H-M   'P 1'
#
loop_
_entity.id
_entity.type
_entity.pdbx_description
1 polymer ?
#
loop_
_entity_poly.entity_id
_entity_poly.type
_entity_poly.pdbx_seq_one_letter_code
_entity_poly.pdbx_strand_id
1 'polypeptide(L)'
;MKALLAAFLALNPAAQAAAPLPALRLETLTPLAEFQDAAQRQWGTRPDVFLNLYSVAEEKIYLIEDADYYARMRRDIADSLAHELAHYVQVHYKGYTADQLQYGEEEAIHIQTWFRDNYVRGTAPAGAPACPAR
;
A
#
# COMPACT_ATOMS: atom_id res chain seq x y z
N MET A 1 -5.51 1.44 -10.65
CA MET A 1 -5.79 2.51 -9.66
C MET A 1 -7.29 2.72 -9.39
N LYS A 2 -8.12 3.09 -10.37
CA LYS A 2 -9.56 3.39 -10.11
C LYS A 2 -10.38 2.23 -9.53
N ALA A 3 -10.11 0.98 -9.94
CA ALA A 3 -10.85 -0.19 -9.46
C ALA A 3 -10.51 -0.57 -8.01
N LEU A 4 -9.23 -0.48 -7.64
CA LEU A 4 -8.78 -0.70 -6.26
C LEU A 4 -9.41 0.32 -5.29
N LEU A 5 -9.48 1.57 -5.74
CA LEU A 5 -10.11 2.67 -5.02
C LEU A 5 -11.61 2.45 -4.83
N ALA A 6 -12.32 1.97 -5.86
CA ALA A 6 -13.73 1.67 -5.78
C ALA A 6 -14.04 0.51 -4.81
N ALA A 7 -13.16 -0.50 -4.73
CA ALA A 7 -13.31 -1.61 -3.80
C ALA A 7 -13.12 -1.15 -2.35
N PHE A 8 -12.16 -0.26 -2.12
CA PHE A 8 -11.89 0.32 -0.80
C PHE A 8 -12.97 1.33 -0.34
N LEU A 9 -13.48 2.18 -1.23
CA LEU A 9 -14.55 3.14 -0.90
C LEU A 9 -15.90 2.46 -0.66
N ALA A 10 -16.19 1.33 -1.32
CA ALA A 10 -17.42 0.58 -1.10
C ALA A 10 -17.53 -0.03 0.31
N LEU A 11 -16.40 -0.20 1.01
CA LEU A 11 -16.35 -0.75 2.37
C LEU A 11 -16.50 0.32 3.47
N ASN A 12 -16.50 1.62 3.14
CA ASN A 12 -16.60 2.69 4.14
C ASN A 12 -17.33 3.95 3.62
N PRO A 13 -18.67 4.04 3.78
CA PRO A 13 -19.48 5.14 3.23
C PRO A 13 -19.22 6.52 3.87
N ALA A 14 -18.43 6.62 4.93
CA ALA A 14 -18.02 7.90 5.54
C ALA A 14 -16.88 8.62 4.79
N ALA A 15 -16.31 8.04 3.73
CA ALA A 15 -15.18 8.58 2.97
C ALA A 15 -15.52 9.81 2.08
N GLN A 16 -16.56 10.59 2.44
CA GLN A 16 -17.17 11.61 1.58
C GLN A 16 -16.36 12.92 1.47
N ALA A 17 -15.31 13.08 2.28
CA ALA A 17 -14.21 13.99 2.02
C ALA A 17 -12.93 13.15 1.89
N ALA A 18 -12.75 12.48 0.76
CA ALA A 18 -11.59 11.61 0.57
C ALA A 18 -10.31 12.46 0.64
N ALA A 19 -9.43 12.13 1.60
CA ALA A 19 -8.06 12.61 1.59
C ALA A 19 -7.43 12.28 0.22
N PRO A 20 -6.51 13.14 -0.29
CA PRO A 20 -5.85 12.88 -1.56
C PRO A 20 -5.14 11.53 -1.48
N LEU A 21 -5.23 10.76 -2.55
CA LEU A 21 -4.53 9.48 -2.61
C LEU A 21 -3.02 9.68 -2.53
N PRO A 22 -2.30 8.77 -1.88
CA PRO A 22 -0.87 8.89 -1.76
C PRO A 22 -0.22 8.74 -3.14
N ALA A 23 0.81 9.53 -3.38
CA ALA A 23 1.54 9.47 -4.64
C ALA A 23 2.37 8.18 -4.69
N LEU A 24 2.28 7.46 -5.81
CA LEU A 24 3.05 6.24 -6.01
C LEU A 24 4.50 6.58 -6.41
N ARG A 25 5.46 5.88 -5.81
CA ARG A 25 6.90 5.94 -6.08
C ARG A 25 7.39 4.52 -6.30
N LEU A 26 7.84 4.27 -7.53
CA LEU A 26 8.39 2.98 -7.92
C LEU A 26 9.92 3.05 -7.83
N GLU A 27 10.55 1.96 -7.38
CA GLU A 27 12.00 1.88 -7.19
C GLU A 27 12.80 2.32 -8.43
N THR A 28 12.44 1.87 -9.63
CA THR A 28 13.18 2.22 -10.86
C THR A 28 13.08 3.69 -11.25
N LEU A 29 12.10 4.41 -10.69
CA LEU A 29 11.80 5.81 -11.01
C LEU A 29 12.13 6.76 -9.85
N THR A 30 12.56 6.25 -8.71
CA THR A 30 12.73 7.02 -7.47
C THR A 30 14.18 6.93 -7.00
N PRO A 31 14.90 8.05 -6.87
CA PRO A 31 16.25 8.02 -6.31
C PRO A 31 16.25 7.40 -4.91
N LEU A 32 17.20 6.48 -4.63
CA LEU A 32 17.31 5.84 -3.32
C LEU A 32 17.38 6.87 -2.16
N ALA A 33 18.03 8.01 -2.39
CA ALA A 33 18.12 9.09 -1.41
C ALA A 33 16.74 9.67 -1.03
N GLU A 34 15.80 9.77 -1.98
CA GLU A 34 14.43 10.23 -1.69
C GLU A 34 13.71 9.24 -0.75
N PHE A 35 13.77 7.95 -1.06
CA PHE A 35 13.21 6.91 -0.20
C PHE A 35 13.87 6.88 1.19
N GLN A 36 15.20 6.97 1.23
CA GLN A 36 15.97 7.01 2.48
C GLN A 36 15.58 8.17 3.39
N ASP A 37 15.33 9.35 2.81
CA ASP A 37 14.89 10.52 3.58
C ASP A 37 13.48 10.29 4.16
N ALA A 38 12.59 9.64 3.40
CA ALA A 38 11.25 9.27 3.87
C ALA A 38 11.31 8.22 5.00
N ALA A 39 12.10 7.15 4.82
CA ALA A 39 12.31 6.10 5.82
C ALA A 39 12.95 6.65 7.10
N GLN A 40 13.92 7.58 6.97
CA GLN A 40 14.55 8.22 8.12
C GLN A 40 13.56 9.05 8.93
N ARG A 41 12.63 9.75 8.27
CA ARG A 41 11.59 10.54 8.95
C ARG A 41 10.53 9.67 9.61
N GLN A 42 10.18 8.54 9.00
CA GLN A 42 9.13 7.64 9.51
C GLN A 42 9.66 6.69 10.60
N TRP A 43 10.77 6.01 10.34
CA TRP A 43 11.29 4.92 11.17
C TRP A 43 12.54 5.30 11.96
N GLY A 44 13.13 6.47 11.71
CA GLY A 44 14.42 6.84 12.31
C GLY A 44 15.61 6.11 11.70
N THR A 45 15.41 5.36 10.61
CA THR A 45 16.43 4.53 9.95
C THR A 45 16.64 4.91 8.50
N ARG A 46 17.87 4.74 8.00
CA ARG A 46 18.24 5.02 6.61
C ARG A 46 18.69 3.74 5.90
N PRO A 47 17.76 2.88 5.43
CA PRO A 47 18.10 1.62 4.78
C PRO A 47 18.95 1.84 3.51
N ASP A 48 19.87 0.92 3.25
CA ASP A 48 20.73 0.89 2.07
C ASP A 48 20.05 0.27 0.83
N VAL A 49 18.86 -0.30 1.03
CA VAL A 49 18.02 -0.91 0.00
C VAL A 49 16.62 -0.28 -0.02
N PHE A 50 15.94 -0.35 -1.16
CA PHE A 50 14.56 0.10 -1.30
C PHE A 50 13.61 -0.90 -0.62
N LEU A 51 12.55 -0.41 0.03
CA LEU A 51 11.52 -1.25 0.67
C LEU A 51 10.13 -0.72 0.31
N ASN A 52 9.11 -1.55 0.52
CA ASN A 52 7.74 -1.06 0.50
C ASN A 52 7.50 -0.18 1.74
N LEU A 53 6.88 0.98 1.55
CA LEU A 53 6.61 1.93 2.63
C LEU A 53 5.49 2.89 2.23
N TYR A 54 4.45 2.97 3.04
CA TYR A 54 3.59 4.14 3.13
C TYR A 54 4.21 5.19 4.05
N SER A 55 4.71 6.28 3.47
CA SER A 55 5.25 7.42 4.21
C SER A 55 4.13 8.40 4.57
N VAL A 56 3.81 8.49 5.86
CA VAL A 56 2.78 9.38 6.41
C VAL A 56 3.15 10.84 6.19
N ALA A 57 4.39 11.21 6.49
CA ALA A 57 4.85 12.59 6.40
C ALA A 57 4.89 13.13 4.96
N GLU A 58 5.05 12.24 3.98
CA GLU A 58 5.15 12.63 2.57
C GLU A 58 3.89 12.32 1.74
N GLU A 59 2.91 11.60 2.30
CA GLU A 59 1.73 11.09 1.59
C GLU A 59 2.13 10.33 0.32
N LYS A 60 3.10 9.40 0.45
CA LYS A 60 3.65 8.60 -0.64
C LYS A 60 3.65 7.12 -0.30
N ILE A 61 3.42 6.30 -1.32
CA ILE A 61 3.67 4.86 -1.28
C ILE A 61 4.92 4.58 -2.11
N TYR A 62 5.94 4.04 -1.48
CA TYR A 62 7.14 3.51 -2.11
C TYR A 62 6.96 2.00 -2.33
N LEU A 63 7.26 1.51 -3.53
CA LEU A 63 7.23 0.08 -3.86
C LEU A 63 8.56 -0.37 -4.46
N ILE A 64 9.06 -1.49 -3.97
CA ILE A 64 10.19 -2.20 -4.57
C ILE A 64 9.77 -2.81 -5.92
N GLU A 65 10.67 -2.85 -6.91
CA GLU A 65 10.46 -3.46 -8.23
C GLU A 65 11.42 -4.64 -8.46
N ASP A 66 11.69 -5.39 -7.40
CA ASP A 66 12.55 -6.58 -7.39
C ASP A 66 11.73 -7.87 -7.55
N ALA A 67 11.86 -8.51 -8.71
CA ALA A 67 11.20 -9.78 -9.01
C ALA A 67 11.65 -10.93 -8.09
N ASP A 68 12.92 -10.97 -7.68
CA ASP A 68 13.46 -12.01 -6.81
C ASP A 68 12.93 -11.85 -5.38
N TYR A 69 12.77 -10.61 -4.91
CA TYR A 69 12.08 -10.31 -3.66
C TYR A 69 10.65 -10.87 -3.69
N TYR A 70 9.87 -10.56 -4.73
CA TYR A 70 8.49 -11.01 -4.84
C TYR A 70 8.37 -12.54 -4.96
N ALA A 71 9.27 -13.18 -5.73
CA ALA A 71 9.34 -14.63 -5.84
C ALA A 71 9.65 -15.29 -4.48
N ARG A 72 10.67 -14.80 -3.76
CA ARG A 72 11.08 -15.31 -2.44
C ARG A 72 9.98 -15.16 -1.40
N MET A 73 9.32 -14.00 -1.37
CA MET A 73 8.26 -13.69 -0.42
C MET A 73 6.91 -14.32 -0.80
N ARG A 74 6.80 -14.91 -2.00
CA ARG A 74 5.55 -15.40 -2.60
C ARG A 74 4.47 -14.31 -2.62
N ARG A 75 4.88 -13.08 -2.92
CA ARG A 75 4.06 -11.86 -3.00
C ARG A 75 4.01 -11.32 -4.43
N ASP A 76 3.19 -10.31 -4.65
CA ASP A 76 3.11 -9.57 -5.91
C ASP A 76 3.19 -8.06 -5.62
N ILE A 77 3.71 -7.26 -6.54
CA ILE A 77 3.73 -5.80 -6.35
C ILE A 77 2.33 -5.23 -6.08
N ALA A 78 1.29 -5.82 -6.67
CA ALA A 78 -0.08 -5.41 -6.44
C ALA A 78 -0.59 -5.73 -5.03
N ASP A 79 -0.16 -6.85 -4.41
CA ASP A 79 -0.54 -7.15 -3.03
C ASP A 79 0.22 -6.31 -2.02
N SER A 80 1.47 -5.94 -2.34
CA SER A 80 2.24 -4.99 -1.55
C SER A 80 1.66 -3.58 -1.62
N LEU A 81 1.17 -3.15 -2.80
CA LEU A 81 0.41 -1.90 -2.89
C LEU A 81 -0.86 -1.93 -2.03
N ALA A 82 -1.57 -3.06 -1.99
CA ALA A 82 -2.76 -3.20 -1.13
C ALA A 82 -2.40 -3.12 0.37
N HIS A 83 -1.25 -3.66 0.77
CA HIS A 83 -0.70 -3.54 2.12
C HIS A 83 -0.44 -2.07 2.48
N GLU A 84 0.30 -1.33 1.66
CA GLU A 84 0.62 0.08 1.94
C GLU A 84 -0.62 0.99 1.92
N LEU A 85 -1.61 0.67 1.08
CA LEU A 85 -2.89 1.37 1.10
C LEU A 85 -3.71 1.08 2.36
N ALA A 86 -3.53 -0.08 3.00
CA ALA A 86 -4.16 -0.33 4.30
C ALA A 86 -3.61 0.63 5.36
N HIS A 87 -2.30 0.90 5.36
CA HIS A 87 -1.70 1.91 6.24
C HIS A 87 -2.21 3.32 5.96
N TYR A 88 -2.38 3.70 4.69
CA TYR A 88 -3.05 4.95 4.32
C TYR A 88 -4.47 5.03 4.93
N VAL A 89 -5.24 3.93 4.84
CA VAL A 89 -6.59 3.89 5.41
C VAL A 89 -6.56 4.00 6.94
N GLN A 90 -5.61 3.33 7.58
CA GLN A 90 -5.42 3.40 9.03
C GLN A 90 -5.16 4.84 9.50
N VAL A 91 -4.31 5.59 8.81
CA VAL A 91 -4.05 7.00 9.14
C VAL A 91 -5.28 7.87 8.90
N HIS A 92 -5.79 7.88 7.67
CA HIS A 92 -6.77 8.88 7.25
C HIS A 92 -8.20 8.60 7.71
N TYR A 93 -8.52 7.34 8.02
CA TYR A 93 -9.90 6.94 8.34
C TYR A 93 -10.04 6.24 9.68
N LYS A 94 -8.93 5.80 10.29
CA LYS A 94 -8.93 5.19 11.63
C LYS A 94 -8.17 6.00 12.68
N GLY A 95 -7.59 7.13 12.27
CA GLY A 95 -6.91 8.05 13.18
C GLY A 95 -5.56 7.56 13.68
N TYR A 96 -4.90 6.65 12.96
CA TYR A 96 -3.57 6.18 13.34
C TYR A 96 -2.53 7.27 13.10
N THR A 97 -1.56 7.38 14.01
CA THR A 97 -0.33 8.13 13.79
C THR A 97 0.76 7.24 13.18
N ALA A 98 1.87 7.84 12.71
CA ALA A 98 2.96 7.08 12.09
C ALA A 98 3.57 6.01 13.03
N ASP A 99 3.68 6.31 14.32
CA ASP A 99 4.17 5.38 15.36
C ASP A 99 3.16 4.27 15.71
N GLN A 100 1.89 4.45 15.33
CA GLN A 100 0.84 3.45 15.55
C GLN A 100 0.67 2.47 14.40
N LEU A 101 1.26 2.72 13.22
CA LEU A 101 1.14 1.83 12.06
C LEU A 101 1.63 0.40 12.36
N GLN A 102 2.63 0.24 13.22
CA GLN A 102 3.09 -1.07 13.68
C GLN A 102 2.00 -1.93 14.34
N TYR A 103 0.98 -1.31 14.95
CA TYR A 103 -0.17 -2.02 15.53
C TYR A 103 -1.18 -2.46 14.47
N GLY A 104 -1.14 -1.83 13.29
CA GLY A 104 -2.00 -2.11 12.14
C GLY A 104 -1.43 -3.12 11.15
N GLU A 105 -0.21 -3.62 11.38
CA GLU A 105 0.49 -4.55 10.47
C GLU A 105 -0.30 -5.84 10.22
N GLU A 106 -0.89 -6.43 11.26
CA GLU A 106 -1.69 -7.65 11.12
C GLU A 106 -2.92 -7.42 10.23
N GLU A 107 -3.57 -6.26 10.36
CA GLU A 107 -4.67 -5.87 9.47
C GLU A 107 -4.18 -5.65 8.03
N ALA A 108 -3.06 -4.95 7.85
CA ALA A 108 -2.48 -4.73 6.54
C ALA A 108 -2.08 -6.06 5.86
N ILE A 109 -1.58 -7.03 6.64
CA ILE A 109 -1.30 -8.40 6.19
C ILE A 109 -2.59 -9.16 5.85
N HIS A 110 -3.68 -8.95 6.60
CA HIS A 110 -4.97 -9.56 6.26
C HIS A 110 -5.47 -9.02 4.91
N ILE A 111 -5.46 -7.69 4.74
CA ILE A 111 -5.93 -7.03 3.52
C ILE A 111 -5.07 -7.42 2.31
N GLN A 112 -3.74 -7.44 2.43
CA GLN A 112 -2.86 -7.89 1.34
C GLN A 112 -3.18 -9.33 0.93
N THR A 113 -3.44 -10.21 1.91
CA THR A 113 -3.68 -11.64 1.68
C THR A 113 -5.02 -11.84 1.00
N TRP A 114 -6.07 -11.20 1.53
CA TRP A 114 -7.38 -11.20 0.91
C TRP A 114 -7.32 -10.66 -0.52
N PHE A 115 -6.61 -9.55 -0.76
CA PHE A 115 -6.46 -8.98 -2.09
C PHE A 115 -5.77 -9.95 -3.05
N ARG A 116 -4.64 -10.53 -2.63
CA ARG A 116 -3.91 -11.52 -3.44
C ARG A 116 -4.82 -12.69 -3.83
N ASP A 117 -5.52 -13.26 -2.87
CA ASP A 117 -6.28 -14.49 -3.07
C ASP A 117 -7.51 -14.26 -3.97
N ASN A 118 -8.04 -13.03 -4.01
CA ASN A 118 -9.23 -12.70 -4.78
C ASN A 118 -8.93 -12.03 -6.13
N TYR A 119 -7.85 -11.25 -6.26
CA TYR A 119 -7.61 -10.42 -7.45
C TYR A 119 -6.30 -10.73 -8.19
N VAL A 120 -5.33 -11.36 -7.52
CA VAL A 120 -4.06 -11.73 -8.15
C VAL A 120 -4.07 -13.20 -8.56
N ARG A 121 -4.50 -14.09 -7.66
CA ARG A 121 -4.46 -15.55 -7.86
C ARG A 121 -5.82 -16.20 -8.07
N GLY A 122 -6.89 -15.54 -7.65
CA GLY A 122 -8.25 -16.08 -7.70
C GLY A 122 -9.19 -15.28 -8.57
N THR A 123 -10.48 -15.43 -8.28
CA THR A 123 -11.57 -14.73 -8.95
C THR A 123 -12.10 -13.67 -8.03
N ALA A 124 -12.25 -12.44 -8.54
CA ALA A 124 -12.76 -11.33 -7.75
C ALA A 124 -14.17 -11.67 -7.20
N PRO A 125 -14.48 -11.32 -5.94
CA PRO A 125 -15.77 -11.62 -5.33
C PRO A 125 -16.91 -10.93 -6.09
N ALA A 126 -18.11 -11.49 -6.02
CA ALA A 126 -19.28 -10.92 -6.68
C ALA A 126 -19.52 -9.47 -6.21
N GLY A 127 -19.70 -8.55 -7.15
CA GLY A 127 -19.86 -7.12 -6.87
C GLY A 127 -18.54 -6.35 -6.70
N ALA A 128 -17.39 -7.02 -6.77
CA ALA A 128 -16.11 -6.35 -6.87
C ALA A 128 -16.08 -5.45 -8.11
N PRO A 129 -15.53 -4.22 -8.00
CA PRO A 129 -15.33 -3.39 -9.18
C PRO A 129 -14.37 -4.09 -10.12
N ALA A 130 -14.81 -4.29 -11.36
CA ALA A 130 -13.95 -4.84 -12.39
C ALA A 130 -12.74 -3.91 -12.61
N CYS A 131 -11.53 -4.48 -12.60
CA CYS A 131 -10.42 -3.82 -13.25
C CYS A 131 -10.78 -3.71 -14.74
N PRO A 132 -10.77 -2.51 -15.34
CA PRO A 132 -10.93 -2.41 -16.79
C PRO A 132 -9.84 -3.28 -17.43
N ALA A 133 -10.24 -4.08 -18.43
CA ALA A 133 -9.29 -4.83 -19.24
C ALA A 133 -8.29 -3.83 -19.83
N ARG A 134 -6.99 -4.19 -19.79
CA ARG A 134 -5.91 -3.36 -20.32
C ARG A 134 -6.05 -3.15 -21.82
#